data_AF-A0A058ZVI1-F1
#
_entry.id   AF-A0A058ZVI1-F1
#
_cell.length_a   1.000
_cell.length_b   1.000
_cell.length_c   1.000
_cell.angle_alpha   90.00
_cell.angle_beta   90.00
_cell.angle_gamma   90.00
#
_symmetry.space_group_name_H-M   'P 1'
#
loop_
_entity.id
_entity.type
_entity.pdbx_description
1 polymer ?
#
loop_
_entity_poly.entity_id
_entity_poly.type
_entity_poly.pdbx_seq_one_letter_code
_entity_poly.pdbx_strand_id
1 'polypeptide(L)'
;MGKHPGDHVSQECSSSAQAESMMLKDVLDQRLSPSRLGLQDGQDVVLIAKLAFKCLQDDPRLRPTMLQVSRELCFQVPLDMPLSSVSLEQLRDLNAKKFGAFHEMS
;
A
#
# COMPACT_ATOMS: atom_id res chain seq x y z
N MET A 1 23.70 -19.54 24.81
CA MET A 1 22.29 -19.46 24.35
C MET A 1 22.19 -18.28 23.40
N GLY A 2 22.35 -18.53 22.10
CA GLY A 2 22.26 -17.48 21.08
C GLY A 2 20.80 -17.20 20.75
N LYS A 3 20.43 -15.93 20.61
CA LYS A 3 19.10 -15.54 20.10
C LYS A 3 19.08 -15.85 18.60
N HIS A 4 18.10 -16.62 18.16
CA HIS A 4 17.93 -16.94 16.75
C HIS A 4 17.30 -15.71 16.05
N PRO A 5 17.81 -15.25 14.89
CA PRO A 5 17.21 -14.12 14.18
C PRO A 5 15.70 -14.30 13.90
N GLY A 6 15.25 -15.55 13.76
CA GLY A 6 13.83 -15.89 13.61
C GLY A 6 12.96 -15.57 14.84
N ASP A 7 13.52 -15.48 16.04
CA ASP A 7 12.78 -15.11 17.25
C ASP A 7 12.39 -13.63 17.23
N HIS A 8 13.23 -12.79 16.62
CA HIS A 8 12.96 -11.36 16.43
C HIS A 8 11.83 -11.14 15.43
N VAL A 9 11.87 -11.83 14.29
CA VAL A 9 10.82 -11.75 13.26
C VAL A 9 9.48 -12.25 13.79
N SER A 10 9.50 -13.32 14.60
CA SER A 10 8.28 -13.87 15.20
C SER A 10 7.61 -12.90 16.19
N GLN A 11 8.41 -12.13 16.94
CA GLN A 11 7.89 -11.13 17.88
C GLN A 11 7.28 -9.92 17.15
N GLU A 12 7.89 -9.48 16.05
CA GLU A 12 7.40 -8.37 15.23
C GLU A 12 6.09 -8.76 14.53
N CYS A 13 5.98 -9.99 14.02
CA CYS A 13 4.75 -10.51 13.40
C CYS A 13 3.62 -10.80 14.40
N SER A 14 3.93 -10.97 15.69
CA SER A 14 2.92 -11.26 16.73
C SER A 14 2.20 -10.02 17.25
N SER A 15 2.71 -8.82 16.98
CA SER A 15 2.10 -7.57 17.45
C SER A 15 1.14 -6.99 16.39
N SER A 16 -0.07 -7.55 16.31
CA SER A 16 -1.16 -6.98 15.50
C SER A 16 -1.37 -5.48 15.78
N ALA A 17 -1.18 -5.06 17.03
CA ALA A 17 -1.30 -3.66 17.47
C ALA A 17 -0.22 -2.73 16.89
N GLN A 18 0.99 -3.24 16.57
CA GLN A 18 2.01 -2.43 15.90
C GLN A 18 1.67 -2.22 14.43
N ALA A 19 1.10 -3.22 13.75
CA ALA A 19 0.71 -3.10 12.35
C ALA A 19 -0.44 -2.08 12.10
N GLU A 20 -1.29 -1.84 13.10
CA GLU A 20 -2.37 -0.82 13.04
C GLU A 20 -1.82 0.62 13.13
N SER A 21 -0.71 0.83 13.84
CA SER A 21 -0.08 2.16 13.98
C SER A 21 1.03 2.44 12.97
N MET A 22 1.42 1.45 12.17
CA MET A 22 2.55 1.55 11.25
C MET A 22 2.20 2.38 10.02
N MET A 23 3.02 3.40 9.74
CA MET A 23 2.84 4.25 8.56
C MET A 23 3.53 3.62 7.36
N LEU A 24 3.03 3.91 6.15
CA LEU A 24 3.65 3.45 4.92
C LEU A 24 5.13 3.86 4.86
N LYS A 25 5.46 5.09 5.25
CA LYS A 25 6.84 5.60 5.29
C LYS A 25 7.80 4.78 6.17
N ASP A 26 7.27 4.08 7.18
CA ASP A 26 8.10 3.36 8.16
C ASP A 26 8.55 1.99 7.64
N VAL A 27 7.88 1.46 6.61
CA VAL A 27 8.21 0.19 5.94
C VAL A 27 8.89 0.35 4.59
N LEU A 28 8.97 1.58 4.07
CA LEU A 28 9.66 1.84 2.81
C LEU A 28 11.18 1.70 2.97
N ASP A 29 11.82 1.29 1.88
CA ASP A 29 13.28 1.36 1.76
C ASP A 29 13.75 2.79 2.04
N GLN A 30 14.82 2.96 2.83
CA GLN A 30 15.32 4.29 3.23
C GLN A 30 15.70 5.19 2.02
N ARG A 31 15.96 4.62 0.84
CA ARG A 31 16.19 5.39 -0.39
C ARG A 31 14.93 6.12 -0.85
N LEU A 32 13.76 5.61 -0.48
CA LEU A 32 12.43 6.16 -0.74
C LEU A 32 11.94 7.02 0.43
N SER A 33 12.84 7.67 1.17
CA SER A 33 12.44 8.55 2.26
C SER A 33 11.61 9.74 1.74
N PRO A 34 10.55 10.18 2.46
CA PRO A 34 9.67 11.26 2.00
C PRO A 34 10.38 12.60 1.71
N SER A 35 11.57 12.81 2.26
CA SER A 35 12.39 13.99 2.00
C SER A 35 13.14 13.96 0.66
N ARG A 36 13.18 12.79 0.00
CA ARG A 36 13.89 12.56 -1.27
C ARG A 36 12.97 12.35 -2.46
N LEU A 37 11.73 11.92 -2.25
CA LEU A 37 10.75 11.78 -3.32
C LEU A 37 10.10 13.13 -3.66
N GLY A 38 9.87 13.36 -4.95
CA GLY A 38 8.95 14.40 -5.39
C GLY A 38 7.51 14.06 -4.98
N LEU A 39 6.63 15.06 -4.99
CA LEU A 39 5.21 14.86 -4.65
C LEU A 39 4.57 13.76 -5.52
N GLN A 40 4.85 13.77 -6.83
CA GLN A 40 4.34 12.77 -7.78
C GLN A 40 4.86 11.37 -7.47
N ASP A 41 6.17 11.22 -7.25
CA ASP A 41 6.75 9.91 -6.97
C ASP A 41 6.19 9.33 -5.65
N GLY A 42 5.92 10.20 -4.66
CA GLY A 42 5.26 9.79 -3.42
C GLY A 42 3.85 9.28 -3.63
N GLN A 43 3.08 9.90 -4.54
CA GLN A 43 1.74 9.44 -4.92
C GLN A 43 1.79 8.08 -5.63
N ASP A 44 2.77 7.88 -6.51
CA ASP A 44 2.99 6.60 -7.20
C ASP A 44 3.28 5.47 -6.22
N VAL A 45 4.11 5.73 -5.21
CA VAL A 45 4.40 4.74 -4.16
C VAL A 45 3.13 4.36 -3.40
N VAL A 46 2.27 5.34 -3.04
CA VAL A 46 0.98 5.06 -2.38
C VAL A 46 0.07 4.23 -3.28
N LEU A 47 0.00 4.55 -4.58
CA LEU A 47 -0.80 3.81 -5.56
C LEU A 47 -0.32 2.37 -5.70
N ILE A 48 0.99 2.15 -5.84
CA ILE A 48 1.61 0.83 -5.98
C ILE A 48 1.37 0.02 -4.71
N ALA A 49 1.58 0.61 -3.53
CA ALA A 49 1.32 -0.07 -2.26
C ALA A 49 -0.14 -0.52 -2.17
N LYS A 50 -1.08 0.35 -2.53
CA LYS A 50 -2.51 0.02 -2.56
C LYS A 50 -2.84 -1.12 -3.53
N LEU A 51 -2.27 -1.11 -4.73
CA LEU A 51 -2.43 -2.19 -5.70
C LEU A 51 -1.88 -3.52 -5.15
N ALA A 52 -0.70 -3.49 -4.52
CA ALA A 52 -0.10 -4.66 -3.89
C ALA A 52 -1.03 -5.25 -2.81
N PHE A 53 -1.59 -4.43 -1.93
CA PHE A 53 -2.56 -4.89 -0.92
C PHE A 53 -3.82 -5.52 -1.53
N LYS A 54 -4.34 -4.97 -2.64
CA LYS A 54 -5.45 -5.60 -3.38
C LYS A 54 -5.05 -6.95 -3.99
N CYS A 55 -3.85 -7.08 -4.52
CA CYS A 55 -3.34 -8.34 -5.07
C CYS A 55 -3.13 -9.42 -4.01
N LEU A 56 -2.88 -9.02 -2.76
CA LEU A 56 -2.62 -9.91 -1.63
C LEU A 56 -3.87 -10.33 -0.85
N GLN A 57 -5.08 -9.94 -1.29
CA GLN A 57 -6.33 -10.31 -0.62
C GLN A 57 -6.47 -11.83 -0.47
N ASP A 58 -6.89 -12.31 0.70
CA ASP A 58 -7.04 -13.75 0.95
C ASP A 58 -8.10 -14.37 0.02
N ASP A 59 -9.23 -13.67 -0.19
CA ASP A 59 -10.26 -14.08 -1.15
C ASP A 59 -9.78 -13.82 -2.59
N PRO A 60 -9.58 -14.87 -3.42
CA PRO A 60 -9.15 -14.70 -4.81
C PRO A 60 -10.10 -13.86 -5.66
N ARG A 61 -11.39 -13.78 -5.30
CA ARG A 61 -12.41 -13.02 -6.04
C ARG A 61 -12.31 -11.51 -5.82
N LEU A 62 -11.66 -11.09 -4.73
CA LEU A 62 -11.42 -9.68 -4.42
C LEU A 62 -10.11 -9.16 -5.03
N ARG A 63 -9.24 -10.07 -5.52
CA ARG A 63 -7.99 -9.68 -6.19
C ARG A 63 -8.28 -9.06 -7.55
N PRO A 64 -7.52 -8.03 -7.96
CA PRO A 64 -7.66 -7.43 -9.27
C PRO A 64 -7.11 -8.36 -10.35
N THR A 65 -7.69 -8.26 -11.54
CA THR A 65 -7.12 -8.87 -12.75
C THR A 65 -5.89 -8.09 -13.22
N MET A 66 -4.98 -8.73 -13.95
CA MET A 66 -3.83 -8.04 -14.55
C MET A 66 -4.24 -6.88 -15.49
N LEU A 67 -5.42 -6.96 -16.11
CA LEU A 67 -5.98 -5.86 -16.90
C LEU A 67 -6.33 -4.64 -16.04
N GLN A 68 -6.89 -4.86 -14.85
CA GLN A 68 -7.17 -3.77 -13.91
C GLN A 68 -5.87 -3.19 -13.36
N VAL A 69 -4.89 -4.04 -13.02
CA VAL A 69 -3.58 -3.60 -12.54
C VAL A 69 -2.85 -2.77 -13.60
N SER A 70 -2.79 -3.24 -14.85
CA SER A 70 -2.11 -2.50 -15.92
C SER A 70 -2.78 -1.16 -16.22
N ARG A 71 -4.11 -1.11 -16.22
CA ARG A 71 -4.85 0.15 -16.38
C ARG A 71 -4.52 1.14 -15.27
N GLU A 72 -4.54 0.71 -14.01
CA GLU A 72 -4.27 1.60 -12.88
C GLU A 72 -2.83 2.14 -12.89
N LEU A 73 -1.87 1.33 -13.36
CA LEU A 73 -0.47 1.75 -13.51
C LEU A 73 -0.27 2.68 -14.72
N CYS A 74 -1.02 2.50 -15.80
CA CYS A 74 -0.96 3.37 -16.98
C CYS A 74 -1.68 4.71 -16.77
N PHE A 75 -2.80 4.70 -16.05
CA PHE A 75 -3.59 5.88 -15.72
C PHE A 75 -3.39 6.20 -14.24
N GLN A 76 -2.22 6.77 -13.92
CA GLN A 76 -1.95 7.27 -12.58
C GLN A 76 -3.00 8.31 -12.22
N VAL A 77 -3.97 7.93 -11.37
CA VAL A 77 -4.93 8.88 -10.82
C VAL A 77 -4.20 9.66 -9.72
N PRO A 78 -4.12 11.00 -9.81
CA PRO A 78 -3.49 11.81 -8.78
C PRO A 78 -4.15 11.51 -7.43
N LEU A 79 -3.37 10.99 -6.48
CA LEU A 79 -3.82 10.82 -5.11
C LEU A 79 -3.47 12.09 -4.35
N ASP A 80 -4.47 12.84 -3.92
CA ASP A 80 -4.29 14.00 -3.02
C ASP A 80 -4.00 13.56 -1.57
N MET A 81 -3.02 12.67 -1.39
CA MET A 81 -2.56 12.23 -0.06
C MET A 81 -1.03 12.16 -0.02
N PRO A 82 -0.39 12.87 0.93
CA PRO A 82 1.05 12.75 1.11
C PRO A 82 1.38 11.39 1.71
N LEU A 83 2.45 10.77 1.20
CA LEU A 83 3.01 9.48 1.66
C LEU A 83 3.12 9.43 3.19
N SER A 84 3.53 10.54 3.82
CA SER A 84 3.74 10.65 5.26
C SER A 84 2.49 10.50 6.13
N SER A 85 1.29 10.56 5.54
CA SER A 85 -0.01 10.50 6.21
C SER A 85 -0.75 9.17 6.06
N VAL A 86 -0.23 8.24 5.26
CA VAL A 86 -0.89 6.98 4.93
C VAL A 86 -0.45 5.88 5.90
N SER A 87 -1.40 5.24 6.60
CA SER A 87 -1.16 4.03 7.39
C SER A 87 -1.33 2.75 6.57
N LEU A 88 -0.74 1.64 7.02
CA LEU A 88 -0.90 0.34 6.37
C LEU A 88 -2.33 -0.22 6.47
N GLU A 89 -3.08 0.17 7.50
CA GLU A 89 -4.50 -0.16 7.64
C GLU A 89 -5.34 0.56 6.57
N GLN A 90 -5.11 1.86 6.36
CA GLN A 90 -5.82 2.63 5.33
C GLN A 90 -5.63 2.03 3.92
N LEU A 91 -4.45 1.49 3.61
CA LEU A 91 -4.20 0.82 2.34
C LEU A 91 -5.04 -0.46 2.15
N ARG A 92 -5.41 -1.14 3.24
CA ARG A 92 -6.29 -2.31 3.23
C ARG A 92 -7.77 -1.92 3.11
N ASP A 93 -8.18 -0.85 3.79
CA ASP A 93 -9.59 -0.43 3.89
C ASP A 93 -10.06 0.54 2.80
N LEU A 94 -9.15 1.09 1.99
CA LEU A 94 -9.47 1.89 0.81
C LEU A 94 -10.07 1.01 -0.31
N ASN A 95 -11.21 0.43 0.02
CA ASN A 95 -12.08 -0.40 -0.76
C ASN A 95 -12.39 0.29 -2.11
N ALA A 96 -12.65 -0.52 -3.13
CA ALA A 96 -12.76 -0.15 -4.55
C ALA A 96 -13.79 0.97 -4.91
N LYS A 97 -14.50 1.53 -3.93
CA LYS A 97 -15.60 2.50 -4.11
C LYS A 97 -15.20 3.87 -4.63
N LYS A 98 -13.92 4.27 -4.65
CA LYS A 98 -13.51 5.53 -5.30
C LYS A 98 -13.07 5.38 -6.76
N PHE A 99 -12.91 4.15 -7.26
CA PHE A 99 -12.48 3.88 -8.64
C PHE A 99 -13.60 3.27 -9.50
N GLY A 100 -14.67 2.77 -8.88
CA GLY A 100 -15.90 2.37 -9.57
C GLY A 100 -16.78 3.53 -10.05
N ALA A 101 -16.39 4.79 -9.82
CA ALA A 101 -17.20 5.98 -10.16
C ALA A 101 -16.76 6.71 -11.45
N PHE A 102 -15.95 6.08 -12.31
CA PHE A 102 -15.57 6.66 -13.61
C PHE A 102 -15.83 5.74 -14.81
N HIS A 103 -16.70 4.74 -14.66
CA HIS A 103 -17.18 3.95 -15.81
C HIS A 103 -18.52 4.46 -16.38
N GLU A 104 -18.88 5.71 -16.18
CA GLU A 104 -19.99 6.31 -16.92
C GLU A 104 -19.59 7.70 -17.38
N MET A 105 -18.94 7.79 -18.55
CA MET A 105 -18.92 8.95 -19.44
C MET A 105 -18.19 8.59 -20.74
N SER A 106 -18.93 7.95 -21.64
CA SER A 106 -18.82 7.81 -23.11
C SER A 106 -18.99 6.37 -23.58
#